data_AF-A0A0Q4Y2X6-F1
#
_entry.id   AF-A0A0Q4Y2X6-F1
#
_cell.length_a   1.000
_cell.length_b   1.000
_cell.length_c   1.000
_cell.angle_alpha   90.00
_cell.angle_beta   90.00
_cell.angle_gamma   90.00
#
_symmetry.space_group_name_H-M   'P 1'
#
loop_
_entity.id
_entity.type
_entity.pdbx_description
1 polymer ?
#
loop_
_entity_poly.entity_id
_entity_poly.type
_entity_poly.pdbx_seq_one_letter_code
_entity_poly.pdbx_strand_id
1 'polypeptide(L)'
;MARPLLLCALMLCGAAGAQAAGLCQATADVPPPPRALAMAQAAEREHLAWGQQTLDAHGRLTQAGAYEAEDSPRGLFTPPPWQRVMGYWQAVDPAQRLPSLVRFGALWPADRGLLLQAVELASAARLHGLGAGHDQGLTSAEQSAIAAALDRVAVVDTPWSAAFVSWLAREAGLATHEFTFSEAHADYAAAAWTAGQQEAAGTATPYALRACDLLRTPPRVGDLVCQARGRAAGLDSFEALGAQLAERNVGIGESLPMHCDVVVQVDAGGFEAVGGNVLQSVTRRRLDFAPGTRLLDPSYLPSAPAGIERHMSRQPWSLLLQWR
;
A
#
# COMPACT_ATOMS: atom_id res chain seq x y z
N MET A 1 -11.98 13.04 -49.42
CA MET A 1 -10.84 12.17 -49.10
C MET A 1 -10.41 12.43 -47.66
N ALA A 2 -10.97 11.71 -46.70
CA ALA A 2 -10.56 11.77 -45.29
C ALA A 2 -11.08 10.51 -44.60
N ARG A 3 -10.25 9.46 -44.52
CA ARG A 3 -10.36 8.30 -43.62
C ARG A 3 -9.27 7.25 -43.94
N PRO A 4 -8.03 7.45 -43.45
CA PRO A 4 -7.17 6.32 -43.09
C PRO A 4 -6.59 6.41 -41.66
N LEU A 5 -6.69 7.58 -40.98
CA LEU A 5 -6.00 7.79 -39.71
C LEU A 5 -6.66 7.08 -38.50
N LEU A 6 -7.97 6.85 -38.52
CA LEU A 6 -8.67 6.22 -37.39
C LEU A 6 -8.41 4.71 -37.27
N LEU A 7 -8.15 4.01 -38.39
CA LEU A 7 -7.89 2.56 -38.36
C LEU A 7 -6.48 2.23 -37.87
N CYS A 8 -5.47 3.05 -38.20
CA CYS A 8 -4.10 2.83 -37.72
C CYS A 8 -3.99 2.99 -36.19
N ALA A 9 -4.64 4.00 -35.61
CA ALA A 9 -4.58 4.24 -34.17
C ALA A 9 -5.17 3.07 -33.35
N LEU A 10 -6.26 2.46 -33.82
CA LEU A 10 -6.88 1.30 -33.17
C LEU A 10 -6.02 0.03 -33.27
N MET A 11 -5.32 -0.20 -34.40
CA MET A 11 -4.41 -1.35 -34.53
C MET A 11 -3.14 -1.20 -33.68
N LEU A 12 -2.59 0.01 -33.57
CA LEU A 12 -1.40 0.30 -32.75
C LEU A 12 -1.69 0.12 -31.25
N CYS A 13 -2.85 0.58 -30.75
CA CYS A 13 -3.25 0.36 -29.36
C CYS A 13 -3.51 -1.12 -29.06
N GLY A 14 -4.11 -1.87 -29.99
CA GLY A 14 -4.34 -3.31 -29.83
C GLY A 14 -3.05 -4.14 -29.78
N ALA A 15 -2.06 -3.79 -30.60
CA ALA A 15 -0.76 -4.45 -30.61
C ALA A 15 0.04 -4.20 -29.32
N ALA A 16 0.04 -2.95 -28.83
CA ALA A 16 0.71 -2.60 -27.57
C ALA A 16 0.10 -3.33 -26.36
N GLY A 17 -1.24 -3.43 -26.30
CA GLY A 17 -1.93 -4.17 -25.23
C GLY A 17 -1.62 -5.68 -25.26
N ALA A 18 -1.60 -6.30 -26.45
CA ALA A 18 -1.22 -7.71 -26.59
C ALA A 18 0.25 -7.96 -26.20
N GLN A 19 1.15 -7.03 -26.54
CA GLN A 19 2.56 -7.10 -26.17
C GLN A 19 2.76 -7.01 -24.64
N ALA A 20 2.07 -6.07 -23.98
CA ALA A 20 2.10 -5.94 -22.52
C ALA A 20 1.61 -7.22 -21.82
N ALA A 21 0.49 -7.79 -22.28
CA ALA A 21 -0.03 -9.06 -21.75
C ALA A 21 0.96 -10.22 -21.94
N GLY A 22 1.62 -10.29 -23.11
CA GLY A 22 2.65 -11.29 -23.39
C GLY A 22 3.86 -11.18 -22.46
N LEU A 23 4.31 -9.96 -22.15
CA LEU A 23 5.38 -9.72 -21.18
C LEU A 23 4.97 -10.18 -19.77
N CYS A 24 3.75 -9.84 -19.33
CA CYS A 24 3.22 -10.26 -18.04
C CYS A 24 3.21 -11.79 -17.88
N GLN A 25 2.78 -12.52 -18.91
CA GLN A 25 2.77 -13.98 -18.90
C GLN A 25 4.19 -14.56 -18.94
N ALA A 26 5.07 -14.05 -19.80
CA ALA A 26 6.45 -14.52 -19.89
C ALA A 26 7.19 -14.38 -18.54
N THR A 27 7.01 -13.24 -17.87
CA THR A 27 7.60 -13.00 -16.55
C THR A 27 6.98 -13.90 -15.46
N ALA A 28 5.68 -14.24 -15.56
CA ALA A 28 5.00 -15.11 -14.58
C ALA A 28 5.58 -16.53 -14.53
N ASP A 29 6.22 -17.00 -15.60
CA ASP A 29 6.86 -18.32 -15.68
C ASP A 29 8.33 -18.33 -15.24
N VAL A 30 8.89 -17.17 -14.88
CA VAL A 30 10.27 -17.03 -14.43
C VAL A 30 10.31 -16.82 -12.90
N PRO A 31 11.27 -17.42 -12.18
CA PRO A 31 11.43 -17.21 -10.74
C PRO A 31 11.56 -15.73 -10.36
N PRO A 32 11.02 -15.30 -9.19
CA PRO A 32 11.18 -13.93 -8.72
C PRO A 32 12.64 -13.53 -8.53
N PRO A 33 13.00 -12.25 -8.80
CA PRO A 33 14.35 -11.76 -8.52
C PRO A 33 14.62 -11.73 -7.00
N PRO A 34 15.89 -11.78 -6.56
CA PRO A 34 16.24 -11.76 -5.13
C PRO A 34 15.64 -10.59 -4.33
N ARG A 35 15.47 -9.42 -4.96
CA ARG A 35 14.85 -8.24 -4.34
C ARG A 35 13.35 -8.40 -4.10
N ALA A 36 12.64 -9.11 -4.99
CA ALA A 36 11.24 -9.48 -4.78
C ALA A 36 11.11 -10.43 -3.58
N LEU A 37 12.01 -11.40 -3.45
CA LEU A 37 12.08 -12.29 -2.29
C LEU A 37 12.39 -11.53 -1.00
N ALA A 38 13.30 -10.54 -1.04
CA ALA A 38 13.61 -9.70 0.11
C ALA A 38 12.39 -8.88 0.57
N MET A 39 11.60 -8.34 -0.37
CA MET A 39 10.34 -7.66 -0.07
C MET A 39 9.34 -8.58 0.64
N ALA A 40 9.13 -9.79 0.10
CA ALA A 40 8.24 -10.78 0.71
C ALA A 40 8.70 -11.20 2.11
N GLN A 41 10.00 -11.45 2.29
CA GLN A 41 10.58 -11.78 3.60
C GLN A 41 10.43 -10.65 4.62
N ALA A 42 10.57 -9.39 4.20
CA ALA A 42 10.31 -8.24 5.06
C ALA A 42 8.84 -8.18 5.50
N ALA A 43 7.91 -8.47 4.59
CA ALA A 43 6.49 -8.54 4.90
C ALA A 43 6.17 -9.67 5.91
N GLU A 44 6.79 -10.84 5.75
CA GLU A 44 6.63 -11.95 6.71
C GLU A 44 7.20 -11.62 8.09
N ARG A 45 8.36 -10.95 8.17
CA ARG A 45 8.92 -10.49 9.45
C ARG A 45 7.98 -9.54 10.18
N GLU A 46 7.35 -8.61 9.45
CA GLU A 46 6.36 -7.71 10.04
C GLU A 46 5.08 -8.44 10.43
N HIS A 47 4.57 -9.36 9.60
CA HIS A 47 3.43 -10.20 9.98
C HIS A 47 3.68 -10.96 11.29
N LEU A 48 4.87 -11.51 11.47
CA LEU A 48 5.31 -12.16 12.71
C LEU A 48 5.35 -11.17 13.89
N ALA A 49 5.97 -10.01 13.71
CA ALA A 49 6.08 -8.98 14.74
C ALA A 49 4.71 -8.45 15.21
N TRP A 50 3.73 -8.43 14.30
CA TRP A 50 2.34 -8.03 14.55
C TRP A 50 1.46 -9.17 15.07
N GLY A 51 2.03 -10.31 15.48
CA GLY A 51 1.25 -11.40 16.09
C GLY A 51 0.46 -12.25 15.10
N GLN A 52 0.82 -12.19 13.82
CA GLN A 52 0.35 -13.08 12.76
C GLN A 52 -1.16 -13.04 12.50
N GLN A 53 -1.74 -11.84 12.39
CA GLN A 53 -3.15 -11.71 12.02
C GLN A 53 -3.42 -12.40 10.68
N THR A 54 -4.41 -13.30 10.62
CA THR A 54 -4.61 -14.18 9.47
C THR A 54 -6.07 -14.24 9.03
N LEU A 55 -6.31 -14.02 7.75
CA LEU A 55 -7.55 -14.27 7.04
C LEU A 55 -7.44 -15.55 6.21
N ASP A 56 -8.38 -16.48 6.39
CA ASP A 56 -8.45 -17.68 5.56
C ASP A 56 -8.92 -17.38 4.12
N ALA A 57 -8.99 -18.42 3.29
CA ALA A 57 -9.40 -18.30 1.90
C ALA A 57 -10.85 -17.81 1.71
N HIS A 58 -11.68 -17.93 2.74
CA HIS A 58 -13.05 -17.41 2.77
C HIS A 58 -13.09 -15.98 3.31
N GLY A 59 -11.95 -15.36 3.63
CA GLY A 59 -11.85 -14.02 4.19
C GLY A 59 -12.31 -13.93 5.64
N ARG A 60 -12.31 -15.04 6.38
CA ARG A 60 -12.62 -15.07 7.83
C ARG A 60 -11.35 -14.86 8.63
N LEU A 61 -11.43 -14.07 9.70
CA LEU A 61 -10.35 -13.89 10.66
C LEU A 61 -10.18 -15.15 11.50
N THR A 62 -9.11 -15.91 11.25
CA THR A 62 -8.78 -17.15 11.98
C THR A 62 -7.79 -16.91 13.11
N GLN A 63 -7.02 -15.84 13.03
CA GLN A 63 -6.10 -15.39 14.08
C GLN A 63 -6.13 -13.87 14.16
N ALA A 64 -6.35 -13.34 15.36
CA ALA A 64 -6.19 -11.91 15.65
C ALA A 64 -4.72 -11.61 15.98
N GLY A 65 -4.20 -10.51 15.46
CA GLY A 65 -2.87 -10.01 15.76
C GLY A 65 -2.93 -8.82 16.72
N ALA A 66 -1.82 -8.07 16.76
CA ALA A 66 -1.75 -6.79 17.42
C ALA A 66 -2.42 -5.70 16.56
N TYR A 67 -2.94 -4.67 17.20
CA TYR A 67 -3.57 -3.53 16.53
C TYR A 67 -2.67 -2.29 16.58
N GLU A 68 -2.78 -1.45 15.56
CA GLU A 68 -1.94 -0.27 15.35
C GLU A 68 -1.89 0.71 16.54
N ALA A 69 -2.97 0.75 17.32
CA ALA A 69 -3.09 1.62 18.48
C ALA A 69 -2.54 1.00 19.77
N GLU A 70 -2.06 -0.24 19.80
CA GLU A 70 -1.50 -0.85 21.02
C GLU A 70 -0.18 -0.19 21.42
N ASP A 71 -0.01 0.11 22.71
CA ASP A 71 1.17 0.78 23.28
C ASP A 71 2.08 -0.11 24.13
N SER A 72 1.71 -1.38 24.30
CA SER A 72 2.51 -2.34 25.06
C SER A 72 3.60 -2.96 24.18
N PRO A 73 4.89 -2.87 24.56
CA PRO A 73 5.97 -3.58 23.87
C PRO A 73 5.74 -5.10 23.91
N ARG A 74 5.95 -5.79 22.79
CA ARG A 74 5.77 -7.26 22.71
C ARG A 74 7.06 -8.05 23.01
N GLY A 75 8.05 -7.39 23.62
CA GLY A 75 9.35 -7.94 23.99
C GLY A 75 10.31 -6.82 24.39
N LEU A 76 11.44 -7.18 25.01
CA LEU A 76 12.41 -6.22 25.56
C LEU A 76 12.96 -5.24 24.50
N PHE A 77 12.95 -5.65 23.22
CA PHE A 77 13.46 -4.88 22.08
C PHE A 77 12.44 -4.75 20.94
N THR A 78 11.18 -5.09 21.18
CA THR A 78 10.11 -5.01 20.17
C THR A 78 9.29 -3.76 20.42
N PRO A 79 9.39 -2.73 19.58
CA PRO A 79 8.60 -1.51 19.77
C PRO A 79 7.10 -1.85 19.68
N PRO A 80 6.24 -1.12 20.42
CA PRO A 80 4.80 -1.25 20.29
C PRO A 80 4.35 -0.96 18.85
N PRO A 81 3.21 -1.53 18.42
CA PRO A 81 2.69 -1.37 17.05
C PRO A 81 2.65 0.08 16.53
N TRP A 82 2.22 1.06 17.34
CA TRP A 82 2.16 2.46 16.86
C TRP A 82 3.54 3.02 16.48
N GLN A 83 4.61 2.64 17.19
CA GLN A 83 5.98 3.05 16.84
C GLN A 83 6.46 2.39 15.56
N ARG A 84 6.03 1.15 15.29
CA ARG A 84 6.29 0.50 13.99
C ARG A 84 5.62 1.25 12.85
N VAL A 85 4.38 1.68 13.05
CA VAL A 85 3.65 2.49 12.06
C VAL A 85 4.39 3.80 11.77
N MET A 86 4.93 4.49 12.79
CA MET A 86 5.78 5.67 12.57
C MET A 86 6.99 5.35 11.67
N GLY A 87 7.64 4.20 11.88
CA GLY A 87 8.75 3.75 11.04
C GLY A 87 8.36 3.57 9.56
N TYR A 88 7.13 3.12 9.28
CA TYR A 88 6.64 3.03 7.91
C TYR A 88 6.45 4.40 7.27
N TRP A 89 5.93 5.37 8.02
CA TRP A 89 5.78 6.75 7.54
C TRP A 89 7.12 7.41 7.19
N GLN A 90 8.20 7.07 7.90
CA GLN A 90 9.54 7.55 7.57
C GLN A 90 10.03 7.07 6.19
N ALA A 91 9.44 6.00 5.63
CA ALA A 91 9.81 5.53 4.30
C ALA A 91 9.27 6.39 3.16
N VAL A 92 8.16 7.12 3.37
CA VAL A 92 7.55 7.94 2.31
C VAL A 92 8.14 9.35 2.23
N ASP A 93 8.73 9.84 3.32
CA ASP A 93 9.30 11.18 3.37
C ASP A 93 10.80 11.16 3.78
N PRO A 94 11.73 11.58 2.90
CA PRO A 94 13.14 11.75 3.26
C PRO A 94 13.38 12.72 4.43
N ALA A 95 12.49 13.69 4.64
CA ALA A 95 12.49 14.60 5.78
C ALA A 95 11.82 14.00 7.03
N GLN A 96 11.41 12.73 6.97
CA GLN A 96 10.77 11.98 8.06
C GLN A 96 9.52 12.66 8.63
N ARG A 97 8.77 13.40 7.80
CA ARG A 97 7.53 14.02 8.24
C ARG A 97 6.45 12.96 8.41
N LEU A 98 5.76 13.03 9.54
CA LEU A 98 4.56 12.27 9.81
C LEU A 98 3.34 12.99 9.20
N PRO A 99 2.19 12.30 9.06
CA PRO A 99 0.95 12.93 8.63
C PRO A 99 0.65 14.22 9.41
N SER A 100 0.20 15.25 8.70
CA SER A 100 -0.07 16.55 9.30
C SER A 100 -1.42 16.62 10.01
N LEU A 101 -2.33 15.68 9.77
CA LEU A 101 -3.69 15.76 10.29
C LEU A 101 -3.82 15.05 11.65
N VAL A 102 -4.34 15.77 12.64
CA VAL A 102 -4.74 15.22 13.94
C VAL A 102 -6.26 15.25 14.03
N ARG A 103 -6.87 14.06 14.12
CA ARG A 103 -8.32 13.92 14.33
C ARG A 103 -8.60 13.78 15.82
N PHE A 104 -9.58 14.52 16.31
CA PHE A 104 -9.94 14.56 17.74
C PHE A 104 -11.45 14.68 17.99
N GLY A 105 -12.26 14.34 16.97
CA GLY A 105 -13.72 14.39 17.03
C GLY A 105 -14.35 15.72 16.60
N ALA A 106 -13.56 16.75 16.28
CA ALA A 106 -14.05 17.98 15.66
C ALA A 106 -14.43 17.78 14.18
N LEU A 107 -15.20 18.73 13.63
CA LEU A 107 -15.60 18.75 12.22
C LEU A 107 -14.39 18.77 11.28
N TRP A 108 -13.36 19.53 11.64
CA TRP A 108 -12.12 19.66 10.89
C TRP A 108 -10.95 19.13 11.70
N PRO A 109 -10.01 18.38 11.09
CA PRO A 109 -8.79 17.98 11.77
C PRO A 109 -7.94 19.21 12.09
N ALA A 110 -7.14 19.11 13.16
CA ALA A 110 -6.13 20.10 13.47
C ALA A 110 -4.82 19.79 12.72
N ASP A 111 -4.02 20.82 12.47
CA ASP A 111 -2.68 20.66 11.91
C ASP A 111 -1.68 20.32 13.03
N ARG A 112 -1.03 19.15 12.91
CA ARG A 112 -0.03 18.62 13.82
C ARG A 112 1.13 19.61 14.01
N GLY A 113 1.62 20.22 12.93
CA GLY A 113 2.74 21.15 12.98
C GLY A 113 2.40 22.41 13.77
N LEU A 114 1.20 22.96 13.60
CA LEU A 114 0.71 24.09 14.38
C LEU A 114 0.48 23.71 15.85
N LEU A 115 -0.01 22.50 16.13
CA LEU A 115 -0.17 22.02 17.51
C LEU A 115 1.19 21.88 18.21
N LEU A 116 2.19 21.30 17.55
CA LEU A 116 3.54 21.18 18.10
C LEU A 116 4.17 22.55 18.35
N GLN A 117 3.95 23.52 17.45
CA GLN A 117 4.37 24.91 17.69
C GLN A 117 3.69 25.52 18.91
N ALA A 118 2.38 25.28 19.10
CA ALA A 118 1.66 25.76 20.27
C ALA A 118 2.19 25.14 21.57
N VAL A 119 2.56 23.85 21.56
CA VAL A 119 3.18 23.15 22.70
C VAL A 119 4.54 23.78 23.04
N GLU A 120 5.38 24.07 22.05
CA GLU A 120 6.68 24.73 22.23
C GLU A 120 6.53 26.14 22.83
N LEU A 121 5.53 26.90 22.34
CA LEU A 121 5.21 28.23 22.85
C LEU A 121 4.74 28.19 24.32
N ALA A 122 4.11 27.09 24.74
CA ALA A 122 3.64 26.86 26.10
C ALA A 122 4.71 26.27 27.04
N SER A 123 5.96 26.09 26.58
CA SER A 123 7.03 25.52 27.40
C SER A 123 7.40 26.40 28.60
N ALA A 124 7.65 25.77 29.75
CA ALA A 124 8.10 26.45 30.95
C ALA A 124 9.39 27.25 30.70
N ALA A 125 10.33 26.68 29.94
CA ALA A 125 11.59 27.35 29.57
C ALA A 125 11.35 28.68 28.84
N ARG A 126 10.43 28.70 27.86
CA ARG A 126 10.10 29.91 27.12
C ARG A 126 9.37 30.93 28.00
N LEU A 127 8.37 30.49 28.77
CA LEU A 127 7.59 31.39 29.61
C LEU A 127 8.43 32.00 30.74
N HIS A 128 9.35 31.24 31.34
CA HIS A 128 10.31 31.77 32.33
C HIS A 128 11.24 32.80 31.70
N GLY A 129 11.70 32.58 30.47
CA GLY A 129 12.46 33.59 29.71
C GLY A 129 11.70 34.89 29.45
N LEU A 130 10.37 34.88 29.55
CA LEU A 130 9.48 36.05 29.44
C LEU A 130 9.06 36.61 30.81
N GLY A 131 9.60 36.08 31.92
CA GLY A 131 9.32 36.54 33.29
C GLY A 131 8.13 35.87 33.97
N ALA A 132 7.59 34.78 33.42
CA ALA A 132 6.56 33.98 34.09
C ALA A 132 7.13 33.22 35.31
N GLY A 133 6.26 32.91 36.28
CA GLY A 133 6.62 32.14 37.48
C GLY A 133 7.09 30.72 37.18
N HIS A 134 7.89 30.13 38.10
CA HIS A 134 8.48 28.80 37.92
C HIS A 134 7.48 27.64 37.81
N ASP A 135 6.24 27.88 38.25
CA ASP A 135 5.09 26.99 38.19
C ASP A 135 4.27 27.11 36.90
N GLN A 136 4.64 28.02 35.99
CA GLN A 136 3.94 28.23 34.72
C GLN A 136 4.62 27.50 33.56
N GLY A 137 3.79 26.95 32.68
CA GLY A 137 4.19 26.29 31.43
C GLY A 137 4.38 24.79 31.56
N LEU A 138 4.55 24.15 30.41
CA LEU A 138 4.77 22.71 30.30
C LEU A 138 6.21 22.35 30.61
N THR A 139 6.41 21.37 31.49
CA THR A 139 7.72 20.74 31.70
C THR A 139 8.21 20.04 30.43
N SER A 140 9.51 19.74 30.33
CA SER A 140 10.06 18.99 29.19
C SER A 140 9.44 17.59 29.05
N ALA A 141 9.09 16.96 30.17
CA ALA A 141 8.41 15.67 30.19
C ALA A 141 6.99 15.77 29.63
N GLU A 142 6.21 16.78 30.03
CA GLU A 142 4.85 17.00 29.50
C GLU A 142 4.87 17.35 28.02
N GLN A 143 5.81 18.20 27.58
CA GLN A 143 5.99 18.52 26.16
C GLN A 143 6.27 17.26 25.34
N SER A 144 7.19 16.42 25.82
CA SER A 144 7.54 15.17 25.16
C SER A 144 6.35 14.20 25.09
N ALA A 145 5.58 14.10 26.18
CA ALA A 145 4.39 13.26 26.23
C ALA A 145 3.28 13.74 25.27
N ILE A 146 3.04 15.05 25.22
CA ILE A 146 2.06 15.64 24.30
C ILE A 146 2.51 15.45 22.85
N ALA A 147 3.78 15.71 22.54
CA ALA A 147 4.32 15.49 21.19
C ALA A 147 4.16 14.03 20.74
N ALA A 148 4.51 13.07 21.60
CA ALA A 148 4.31 11.64 21.32
C ALA A 148 2.83 11.27 21.11
N ALA A 149 1.91 11.88 21.87
CA ALA A 149 0.48 11.67 21.70
C ALA A 149 -0.03 12.22 20.35
N LEU A 150 0.40 13.42 19.97
CA LEU A 150 0.07 14.02 18.67
C LEU A 150 0.60 13.17 17.50
N ASP A 151 1.82 12.64 17.64
CA ASP A 151 2.44 11.76 16.64
C ASP A 151 1.67 10.45 16.51
N ARG A 152 1.36 9.80 17.63
CA ARG A 152 0.60 8.54 17.66
C ARG A 152 -0.77 8.70 17.01
N VAL A 153 -1.51 9.75 17.34
CA VAL A 153 -2.83 10.00 16.73
C VAL A 153 -2.70 10.23 15.23
N ALA A 154 -1.73 11.06 14.79
CA ALA A 154 -1.56 11.35 13.38
C ALA A 154 -1.24 10.10 12.53
N VAL A 155 -0.40 9.20 13.04
CA VAL A 155 0.01 8.00 12.29
C VAL A 155 -1.00 6.86 12.34
N VAL A 156 -1.80 6.76 13.40
CA VAL A 156 -2.84 5.74 13.56
C VAL A 156 -4.11 6.12 12.79
N ASP A 157 -4.51 7.40 12.83
CA ASP A 157 -5.74 7.86 12.19
C ASP A 157 -5.59 8.12 10.68
N THR A 158 -4.37 8.03 10.17
CA THR A 158 -4.07 8.14 8.74
C THR A 158 -3.80 6.74 8.17
N PRO A 159 -4.50 6.32 7.09
CA PRO A 159 -4.28 5.01 6.51
C PRO A 159 -2.82 4.81 6.08
N TRP A 160 -2.14 3.83 6.68
CA TRP A 160 -0.69 3.63 6.51
C TRP A 160 -0.32 2.45 5.60
N SER A 161 -1.30 1.79 4.98
CA SER A 161 -1.06 0.62 4.10
C SER A 161 -0.07 0.89 2.96
N ALA A 162 -0.09 2.09 2.36
CA ALA A 162 0.83 2.44 1.28
C ALA A 162 2.22 2.83 1.79
N ALA A 163 2.29 3.49 2.97
CA ALA A 163 3.55 3.76 3.65
C ALA A 163 4.27 2.45 4.02
N PHE A 164 3.51 1.42 4.45
CA PHE A 164 4.02 0.08 4.69
C PHE A 164 4.63 -0.55 3.43
N VAL A 165 3.95 -0.51 2.28
CA VAL A 165 4.51 -1.02 1.01
C VAL A 165 5.75 -0.23 0.58
N SER A 166 5.74 1.10 0.74
CA SER A 166 6.91 1.95 0.49
C SER A 166 8.09 1.59 1.40
N TRP A 167 7.83 1.26 2.67
CA TRP A 167 8.85 0.75 3.59
C TRP A 167 9.39 -0.61 3.14
N LEU A 168 8.53 -1.56 2.76
CA LEU A 168 8.95 -2.85 2.20
C LEU A 168 9.79 -2.70 0.92
N ALA A 169 9.48 -1.71 0.08
CA ALA A 169 10.28 -1.40 -1.09
C ALA A 169 11.69 -0.92 -0.72
N ARG A 170 11.84 -0.13 0.35
CA ARG A 170 13.17 0.24 0.87
C ARG A 170 13.92 -0.95 1.44
N GLU A 171 13.24 -1.83 2.18
CA GLU A 171 13.82 -3.07 2.70
C GLU A 171 14.30 -4.00 1.57
N ALA A 172 13.63 -3.98 0.42
CA ALA A 172 14.04 -4.67 -0.81
C ALA A 172 15.18 -3.95 -1.57
N GLY A 173 15.66 -2.82 -1.04
CA GLY A 173 16.74 -2.02 -1.59
C GLY A 173 16.34 -1.19 -2.82
N LEU A 174 15.06 -0.91 -3.04
CA LEU A 174 14.62 -0.04 -4.15
C LEU A 174 15.07 1.41 -3.94
N ALA A 175 15.58 2.01 -5.02
CA ALA A 175 15.94 3.42 -5.07
C ALA A 175 14.77 4.27 -5.62
N THR A 176 14.86 5.60 -5.45
CA THR A 176 13.81 6.55 -5.86
C THR A 176 13.55 6.61 -7.37
N HIS A 177 14.49 6.13 -8.18
CA HIS A 177 14.32 6.01 -9.64
C HIS A 177 13.74 4.66 -10.06
N GLU A 178 13.69 3.67 -9.15
CA GLU A 178 13.17 2.32 -9.39
C GLU A 178 11.76 2.13 -8.82
N PHE A 179 11.36 2.96 -7.84
CA PHE A 179 10.06 2.88 -7.18
C PHE A 179 9.58 4.26 -6.69
N THR A 180 8.27 4.48 -6.76
CA THR A 180 7.62 5.71 -6.28
C THR A 180 7.24 5.53 -4.81
N PHE A 181 8.07 6.02 -3.89
CA PHE A 181 7.75 6.03 -2.46
C PHE A 181 6.62 7.03 -2.19
N SER A 182 5.45 6.53 -1.80
CA SER A 182 4.25 7.34 -1.58
C SER A 182 3.36 6.75 -0.49
N GLU A 183 2.62 7.63 0.17
CA GLU A 183 1.52 7.32 1.09
C GLU A 183 0.22 6.94 0.36
N ALA A 184 0.21 6.91 -0.97
CA ALA A 184 -0.93 6.49 -1.78
C ALA A 184 -0.56 5.32 -2.71
N HIS A 185 -1.32 4.21 -2.62
CA HIS A 185 -1.17 3.03 -3.49
C HIS A 185 -1.24 3.38 -4.98
N ALA A 186 -2.13 4.32 -5.33
CA ALA A 186 -2.36 4.74 -6.69
C ALA A 186 -1.13 5.36 -7.38
N ASP A 187 -0.19 5.93 -6.62
CA ASP A 187 0.96 6.65 -7.20
C ASP A 187 2.00 5.68 -7.77
N TYR A 188 2.37 4.63 -7.03
CA TYR A 188 3.26 3.59 -7.58
C TYR A 188 2.53 2.64 -8.52
N ALA A 189 1.22 2.44 -8.37
CA ALA A 189 0.42 1.73 -9.37
C ALA A 189 0.42 2.46 -10.72
N ALA A 190 0.28 3.79 -10.73
CA ALA A 190 0.35 4.60 -11.94
C ALA A 190 1.74 4.57 -12.57
N ALA A 191 2.81 4.67 -11.76
CA ALA A 191 4.17 4.55 -12.26
C ALA A 191 4.46 3.15 -12.85
N ALA A 192 3.97 2.07 -12.22
CA ALA A 192 4.07 0.71 -12.75
C ALA A 192 3.25 0.52 -14.04
N TRP A 193 2.10 1.20 -14.17
CA TRP A 193 1.31 1.24 -15.39
C TRP A 193 2.09 1.90 -16.53
N THR A 194 2.65 3.09 -16.29
CA THR A 194 3.50 3.79 -17.26
C THR A 194 4.72 2.95 -17.66
N ALA A 195 5.38 2.30 -16.70
CA ALA A 195 6.53 1.44 -16.95
C ALA A 195 6.18 0.25 -17.87
N GLY A 196 5.02 -0.38 -17.65
CA GLY A 196 4.52 -1.46 -18.52
C GLY A 196 4.28 -1.00 -19.96
N GLN A 197 3.70 0.18 -20.14
CA GLN A 197 3.46 0.76 -21.46
C GLN A 197 4.77 1.10 -22.18
N GLN A 198 5.75 1.66 -21.46
CA GLN A 198 7.09 1.95 -22.00
C GLN A 198 7.78 0.67 -22.47
N GLU A 199 7.77 -0.37 -21.63
CA GLU A 199 8.39 -1.65 -21.94
C GLU A 199 7.72 -2.35 -23.14
N ALA A 200 6.39 -2.35 -23.21
CA ALA A 200 5.65 -2.88 -24.35
C ALA A 200 5.96 -2.12 -25.65
N ALA A 201 6.30 -0.83 -25.55
CA ALA A 201 6.76 -0.01 -26.66
C ALA A 201 8.27 -0.14 -26.94
N GLY A 202 9.00 -1.03 -26.25
CA GLY A 202 10.44 -1.21 -26.40
C GLY A 202 11.29 -0.08 -25.82
N THR A 203 10.70 0.78 -24.98
CA THR A 203 11.40 1.84 -24.27
C THR A 203 11.90 1.32 -22.93
N ALA A 204 13.21 1.44 -22.69
CA ALA A 204 13.80 1.05 -21.42
C ALA A 204 13.25 1.91 -20.27
N THR A 205 12.96 1.28 -19.14
CA THR A 205 12.49 1.94 -17.93
C THR A 205 13.12 1.30 -16.70
N PRO A 206 13.66 2.11 -15.77
CA PRO A 206 14.30 1.61 -14.55
C PRO A 206 13.30 1.17 -13.48
N TYR A 207 12.00 1.41 -13.67
CA TYR A 207 10.98 1.10 -12.67
C TYR A 207 10.90 -0.40 -12.44
N ALA A 208 10.96 -0.85 -11.19
CA ALA A 208 11.11 -2.27 -10.86
C ALA A 208 9.84 -3.11 -11.10
N LEU A 209 8.68 -2.45 -11.19
CA LEU A 209 7.38 -3.09 -11.30
C LEU A 209 6.68 -2.76 -12.62
N ARG A 210 5.83 -3.67 -13.09
CA ARG A 210 4.91 -3.46 -14.22
C ARG A 210 3.48 -3.78 -13.79
N ALA A 211 2.51 -3.00 -14.27
CA ALA A 211 1.10 -3.32 -14.13
C ALA A 211 0.68 -4.46 -15.07
N CYS A 212 0.06 -5.50 -14.51
CA CYS A 212 -0.47 -6.67 -15.20
C CYS A 212 -1.90 -6.96 -14.73
N ASP A 213 -2.71 -7.60 -15.59
CA ASP A 213 -4.05 -8.07 -15.23
C ASP A 213 -3.94 -9.28 -14.31
N LEU A 214 -4.36 -9.13 -13.05
CA LEU A 214 -4.31 -10.19 -12.03
C LEU A 214 -5.20 -11.39 -12.39
N LEU A 215 -6.25 -11.18 -13.19
CA LEU A 215 -7.14 -12.26 -13.62
C LEU A 215 -6.57 -13.09 -14.78
N ARG A 216 -5.46 -12.63 -15.37
CA ARG A 216 -4.79 -13.29 -16.51
C ARG A 216 -3.32 -13.63 -16.26
N THR A 217 -2.76 -13.15 -15.15
CA THR A 217 -1.34 -13.28 -14.84
C THR A 217 -1.17 -13.96 -13.49
N PRO A 218 -0.56 -15.17 -13.45
CA PRO A 218 -0.24 -15.82 -12.18
C PRO A 218 0.69 -14.95 -11.33
N PRO A 219 0.33 -14.66 -10.07
CA PRO A 219 1.20 -13.91 -9.17
C PRO A 219 2.40 -14.75 -8.74
N ARG A 220 3.52 -14.10 -8.45
CA ARG A 220 4.70 -14.72 -7.85
C ARG A 220 5.07 -14.05 -6.53
N VAL A 221 5.89 -14.71 -5.74
CA VAL A 221 6.39 -14.17 -4.47
C VAL A 221 7.11 -12.83 -4.71
N GLY A 222 6.70 -11.82 -3.95
CA GLY A 222 7.16 -10.43 -4.02
C GLY A 222 6.28 -9.52 -4.88
N ASP A 223 5.49 -10.05 -5.81
CA ASP A 223 4.54 -9.24 -6.59
C ASP A 223 3.48 -8.61 -5.67
N LEU A 224 2.88 -7.49 -6.08
CA LEU A 224 1.82 -6.82 -5.32
C LEU A 224 0.45 -7.10 -5.96
N VAL A 225 -0.50 -7.61 -5.18
CA VAL A 225 -1.90 -7.73 -5.62
C VAL A 225 -2.70 -6.54 -5.13
N CYS A 226 -3.39 -5.85 -6.05
CA CYS A 226 -3.98 -4.55 -5.81
C CYS A 226 -5.46 -4.50 -6.20
N GLN A 227 -6.20 -3.64 -5.50
CA GLN A 227 -7.63 -3.40 -5.72
C GLN A 227 -8.01 -1.94 -5.43
N ALA A 228 -9.02 -1.43 -6.14
CA ALA A 228 -9.61 -0.13 -5.87
C ALA A 228 -10.64 -0.21 -4.72
N ARG A 229 -10.61 0.76 -3.79
CA ARG A 229 -11.52 0.85 -2.63
C ARG A 229 -12.64 1.88 -2.85
N GLY A 230 -13.76 1.67 -2.17
CA GLY A 230 -14.83 2.67 -2.03
C GLY A 230 -15.88 2.64 -3.14
N ARG A 231 -16.78 3.63 -3.15
CA ARG A 231 -17.95 3.71 -4.05
C ARG A 231 -17.61 4.10 -5.50
N ALA A 232 -16.35 3.98 -5.92
CA ALA A 232 -15.96 4.20 -7.31
C ALA A 232 -16.50 3.04 -8.17
N ALA A 233 -17.79 3.13 -8.49
CA ALA A 233 -18.48 2.16 -9.33
C ALA A 233 -17.75 2.05 -10.67
N GLY A 234 -17.32 0.83 -11.02
CA GLY A 234 -16.70 0.55 -12.32
C GLY A 234 -15.17 0.47 -12.35
N LEU A 235 -14.46 0.52 -11.22
CA LEU A 235 -13.01 0.26 -11.16
C LEU A 235 -12.67 -1.19 -10.77
N ASP A 236 -13.49 -2.13 -11.21
CA ASP A 236 -13.40 -3.55 -10.90
C ASP A 236 -12.67 -4.39 -11.95
N SER A 237 -12.26 -3.78 -13.07
CA SER A 237 -11.42 -4.41 -14.09
C SER A 237 -10.04 -3.76 -14.21
N PHE A 238 -9.10 -4.51 -14.78
CA PHE A 238 -7.75 -4.03 -15.06
C PHE A 238 -7.78 -2.83 -16.01
N GLU A 239 -8.62 -2.88 -17.05
CA GLU A 239 -8.75 -1.82 -18.04
C GLU A 239 -9.33 -0.54 -17.45
N ALA A 240 -10.38 -0.65 -16.63
CA ALA A 240 -11.03 0.52 -16.03
C ALA A 240 -10.13 1.19 -15.00
N LEU A 241 -9.46 0.41 -14.15
CA LEU A 241 -8.48 0.92 -13.20
C LEU A 241 -7.27 1.52 -13.94
N GLY A 242 -6.81 0.85 -14.99
CA GLY A 242 -5.72 1.30 -15.85
C GLY A 242 -5.98 2.66 -16.50
N ALA A 243 -7.20 2.91 -16.98
CA ALA A 243 -7.60 4.20 -17.52
C ALA A 243 -7.46 5.33 -16.48
N GLN A 244 -7.89 5.08 -15.24
CA GLN A 244 -7.72 6.06 -14.15
C GLN A 244 -6.25 6.26 -13.76
N LEU A 245 -5.45 5.19 -13.74
CA LEU A 245 -4.02 5.27 -13.45
C LEU A 245 -3.25 6.02 -14.54
N ALA A 246 -3.65 5.89 -15.81
CA ALA A 246 -3.01 6.55 -16.94
C ALA A 246 -3.17 8.08 -16.91
N GLU A 247 -4.28 8.57 -16.35
CA GLU A 247 -4.57 10.01 -16.22
C GLU A 247 -4.00 10.62 -14.94
N ARG A 248 -3.48 9.78 -14.03
CA ARG A 248 -3.04 10.20 -12.71
C ARG A 248 -1.69 10.94 -12.78
N ASN A 249 -1.66 12.11 -12.15
CA ASN A 249 -0.42 12.81 -11.82
C ASN A 249 -0.19 12.73 -10.31
N VAL A 250 1.03 12.39 -9.88
CA VAL A 250 1.38 12.30 -8.46
C VAL A 250 1.14 13.66 -7.80
N GLY A 251 0.38 13.67 -6.70
CA GLY A 251 0.06 14.88 -5.94
C GLY A 251 -0.94 15.85 -6.59
N ILE A 252 -1.47 15.55 -7.78
CA ILE A 252 -2.46 16.37 -8.50
C ILE A 252 -3.59 15.48 -9.04
N GLY A 253 -4.79 15.63 -8.49
CA GLY A 253 -5.98 14.92 -8.96
C GLY A 253 -6.87 14.42 -7.82
N GLU A 254 -7.98 13.79 -8.16
CA GLU A 254 -8.85 13.15 -7.18
C GLU A 254 -8.13 11.98 -6.49
N SER A 255 -8.48 11.75 -5.21
CA SER A 255 -8.00 10.58 -4.48
C SER A 255 -8.57 9.33 -5.15
N LEU A 256 -7.70 8.42 -5.57
CA LEU A 256 -8.07 7.08 -6.05
C LEU A 256 -7.80 6.10 -4.91
N PRO A 257 -8.81 5.75 -4.09
CA PRO A 257 -8.60 4.86 -2.96
C PRO A 257 -8.21 3.48 -3.49
N MET A 258 -7.09 2.96 -3.04
CA MET A 258 -6.56 1.67 -3.47
C MET A 258 -5.89 0.96 -2.30
N HIS A 259 -5.64 -0.33 -2.49
CA HIS A 259 -4.88 -1.13 -1.55
C HIS A 259 -4.17 -2.26 -2.25
N CYS A 260 -2.94 -2.52 -1.83
CA CYS A 260 -2.11 -3.59 -2.30
C CYS A 260 -1.54 -4.41 -1.14
N ASP A 261 -1.46 -5.72 -1.35
CA ASP A 261 -0.81 -6.69 -0.47
C ASP A 261 0.38 -7.32 -1.20
N VAL A 262 1.47 -7.63 -0.47
CA VAL A 262 2.65 -8.30 -1.04
C VAL A 262 2.45 -9.81 -1.03
N VAL A 263 2.60 -10.48 -2.16
CA VAL A 263 2.53 -11.94 -2.23
C VAL A 263 3.75 -12.53 -1.51
N VAL A 264 3.53 -13.31 -0.46
CA VAL A 264 4.61 -13.91 0.36
C VAL A 264 4.81 -15.39 0.07
N GLN A 265 3.78 -16.08 -0.40
CA GLN A 265 3.83 -17.51 -0.71
C GLN A 265 2.90 -17.83 -1.86
N VAL A 266 3.29 -18.79 -2.70
CA VAL A 266 2.45 -19.34 -3.79
C VAL A 266 2.57 -20.87 -3.75
N ASP A 267 1.44 -21.56 -3.85
CA ASP A 267 1.37 -23.02 -3.96
C ASP A 267 0.42 -23.44 -5.10
N ALA A 268 0.13 -24.74 -5.19
CA ALA A 268 -0.72 -25.27 -6.27
C ALA A 268 -2.19 -24.83 -6.18
N GLY A 269 -2.68 -24.46 -4.99
CA GLY A 269 -4.07 -24.09 -4.76
C GLY A 269 -4.33 -22.59 -4.68
N GLY A 270 -3.29 -21.75 -4.64
CA GLY A 270 -3.44 -20.32 -4.42
C GLY A 270 -2.18 -19.64 -3.93
N PHE A 271 -2.35 -18.49 -3.31
CA PHE A 271 -1.26 -17.69 -2.78
C PHE A 271 -1.65 -16.98 -1.49
N GLU A 272 -0.65 -16.63 -0.70
CA GLU A 272 -0.80 -15.81 0.50
C GLU A 272 -0.21 -14.43 0.24
N ALA A 273 -0.91 -13.40 0.68
CA ALA A 273 -0.46 -12.01 0.58
C ALA A 273 -0.52 -11.30 1.94
N VAL A 274 0.45 -10.44 2.22
CA VAL A 274 0.56 -9.67 3.46
C VAL A 274 0.36 -8.19 3.17
N GLY A 275 -0.62 -7.60 3.83
CA GLY A 275 -0.97 -6.18 3.73
C GLY A 275 -0.85 -5.46 5.06
N GLY A 276 -0.36 -4.23 5.03
CA GLY A 276 -0.43 -3.30 6.17
C GLY A 276 -1.80 -2.64 6.27
N ASN A 277 -2.21 -2.26 7.48
CA ASN A 277 -3.45 -1.55 7.77
C ASN A 277 -4.70 -2.26 7.22
N VAL A 278 -4.68 -3.60 7.26
CA VAL A 278 -5.86 -4.43 7.05
C VAL A 278 -6.38 -4.77 8.44
N LEU A 279 -7.62 -4.37 8.75
CA LEU A 279 -8.17 -4.50 10.11
C LEU A 279 -7.23 -3.90 11.18
N GLN A 280 -6.64 -2.73 10.90
CA GLN A 280 -5.71 -2.05 11.80
C GLN A 280 -4.47 -2.87 12.19
N SER A 281 -4.05 -3.82 11.34
CA SER A 281 -2.90 -4.70 11.59
C SER A 281 -2.09 -4.97 10.32
N VAL A 282 -0.96 -5.68 10.47
CA VAL A 282 -0.27 -6.37 9.36
C VAL A 282 -0.89 -7.75 9.23
N THR A 283 -1.65 -7.96 8.16
CA THR A 283 -2.51 -9.14 7.99
C THR A 283 -2.06 -9.98 6.81
N ARG A 284 -1.97 -11.29 7.03
CA ARG A 284 -1.86 -12.29 5.97
C ARG A 284 -3.26 -12.68 5.51
N ARG A 285 -3.50 -12.74 4.20
CA ARG A 285 -4.70 -13.35 3.62
C ARG A 285 -4.33 -14.50 2.69
N ARG A 286 -5.16 -15.53 2.69
CA ARG A 286 -5.15 -16.55 1.63
C ARG A 286 -6.11 -16.17 0.50
N LEU A 287 -5.65 -16.33 -0.74
CA LEU A 287 -6.44 -16.23 -1.96
C LEU A 287 -6.25 -17.51 -2.78
N ASP A 288 -7.34 -18.17 -3.15
CA ASP A 288 -7.32 -19.41 -3.93
C ASP A 288 -7.27 -19.13 -5.43
N PHE A 289 -6.68 -20.07 -6.17
CA PHE A 289 -6.78 -20.11 -7.62
C PHE A 289 -8.07 -20.79 -8.07
N ALA A 290 -8.55 -20.43 -9.26
CA ALA A 290 -9.62 -21.16 -9.90
C ALA A 290 -9.18 -22.62 -10.16
N PRO A 291 -10.07 -23.61 -9.99
CA PRO A 291 -9.71 -25.03 -10.09
C PRO A 291 -8.96 -25.37 -11.38
N GLY A 292 -7.81 -26.04 -11.24
CA GLY A 292 -6.97 -26.46 -12.36
C GLY A 292 -6.17 -25.33 -13.04
N THR A 293 -6.14 -24.14 -12.44
CA THR A 293 -5.40 -22.97 -12.96
C THR A 293 -4.41 -22.42 -11.93
N ARG A 294 -3.65 -21.41 -12.32
CA ARG A 294 -2.84 -20.54 -11.43
C ARG A 294 -3.36 -19.10 -11.41
N LEU A 295 -4.64 -18.91 -11.70
CA LEU A 295 -5.29 -17.60 -11.81
C LEU A 295 -6.25 -17.40 -10.64
N LEU A 296 -6.40 -16.17 -10.16
CA LEU A 296 -7.28 -15.84 -9.05
C LEU A 296 -8.70 -16.39 -9.29
N ASP A 297 -9.26 -17.05 -8.29
CA ASP A 297 -10.64 -17.54 -8.37
C ASP A 297 -11.63 -16.37 -8.54
N PRO A 298 -12.48 -16.35 -9.59
CA PRO A 298 -13.43 -15.27 -9.81
C PRO A 298 -14.39 -15.00 -8.64
N SER A 299 -14.60 -15.96 -7.73
CA SER A 299 -15.40 -15.79 -6.51
C SER A 299 -14.91 -14.69 -5.57
N TYR A 300 -13.64 -14.27 -5.69
CA TYR A 300 -13.12 -13.11 -4.96
C TYR A 300 -13.62 -11.77 -5.50
N LEU A 301 -14.16 -11.73 -6.73
CA LEU A 301 -14.64 -10.51 -7.35
C LEU A 301 -16.05 -10.12 -6.86
N PRO A 302 -16.37 -8.81 -6.82
CA PRO A 302 -17.72 -8.36 -6.46
C PRO A 302 -18.79 -8.87 -7.43
N SER A 303 -18.45 -9.02 -8.71
CA SER A 303 -19.34 -9.50 -9.78
C SER A 303 -19.67 -10.99 -9.71
N ALA A 304 -19.00 -11.77 -8.85
CA ALA A 304 -19.22 -13.21 -8.76
C ALA A 304 -20.67 -13.57 -8.34
N PRO A 305 -21.27 -14.64 -8.87
CA PRO A 305 -22.56 -15.11 -8.40
C PRO A 305 -22.50 -15.50 -6.91
N ALA A 306 -23.60 -15.29 -6.19
CA ALA A 306 -23.71 -15.70 -4.79
C ALA A 306 -23.59 -17.23 -4.71
N GLY A 307 -22.54 -17.74 -4.05
CA GLY A 307 -22.31 -19.18 -3.92
C GLY A 307 -21.13 -19.54 -3.03
N ILE A 308 -20.04 -18.77 -3.07
CA ILE A 308 -18.91 -18.89 -2.14
C ILE A 308 -18.76 -17.57 -1.40
N GLU A 309 -18.91 -17.59 -0.07
CA GLU A 309 -18.70 -16.41 0.75
C GLU A 309 -17.19 -16.20 0.95
N ARG A 310 -16.68 -15.09 0.40
CA ARG A 310 -15.27 -14.67 0.55
C ARG A 310 -15.10 -13.54 1.58
N HIS A 311 -16.13 -13.24 2.37
CA HIS A 311 -16.20 -12.21 3.42
C HIS A 311 -15.32 -10.98 3.11
N MET A 312 -14.28 -10.74 3.91
CA MET A 312 -13.41 -9.57 3.82
C MET A 312 -12.43 -9.61 2.63
N SER A 313 -12.29 -10.78 2.00
CA SER A 313 -11.45 -10.98 0.82
C SER A 313 -12.20 -10.76 -0.49
N ARG A 314 -13.54 -10.57 -0.45
CA ARG A 314 -14.32 -10.19 -1.63
C ARG A 314 -14.06 -8.72 -1.98
N GLN A 315 -13.18 -8.48 -2.94
CA GLN A 315 -12.74 -7.14 -3.37
C GLN A 315 -12.53 -7.14 -4.89
N PRO A 316 -12.58 -5.97 -5.55
CA PRO A 316 -12.25 -5.82 -6.98
C PRO A 316 -10.74 -6.00 -7.25
N TRP A 317 -10.20 -7.18 -6.97
CA TRP A 317 -8.82 -7.56 -7.24
C TRP A 317 -8.59 -7.65 -8.75
N SER A 318 -7.97 -6.62 -9.33
CA SER A 318 -7.84 -6.49 -10.78
C SER A 318 -6.41 -6.21 -11.24
N LEU A 319 -5.55 -5.73 -10.34
CA LEU A 319 -4.20 -5.27 -10.69
C LEU A 319 -3.13 -6.10 -9.99
N LEU A 320 -2.15 -6.56 -10.76
CA LEU A 320 -0.91 -7.15 -10.27
C LEU A 320 0.23 -6.20 -10.60
N LEU A 321 0.98 -5.73 -9.61
CA LEU A 321 2.27 -5.05 -9.85
C LEU A 321 3.36 -6.12 -9.79
N GLN A 322 3.77 -6.55 -10.98
CA GLN A 322 4.70 -7.65 -11.18
C GLN A 322 6.14 -7.16 -11.21
N TRP A 323 7.04 -7.81 -10.47
CA TRP A 323 8.49 -7.56 -10.54
C TRP A 323 9.05 -7.91 -11.92
N ARG A 324 9.81 -6.98 -12.49
CA ARG A 324 10.41 -7.11 -13.83
C ARG A 324 11.79 -7.75 -13.77
#